data_AF-A0A5D4NT73-F1
#
_entry.id   AF-A0A5D4NT73-F1
#
_cell.length_a   1.000
_cell.length_b   1.000
_cell.length_c   1.000
_cell.angle_alpha   90.00
_cell.angle_beta   90.00
_cell.angle_gamma   90.00
#
_symmetry.space_group_name_H-M   'P 1'
#
loop_
_entity.id
_entity.type
_entity.pdbx_description
1 polymer ?
#
loop_
_entity_poly.entity_id
_entity_poly.type
_entity_poly.pdbx_seq_one_letter_code
_entity_poly.pdbx_strand_id
1 'polypeptide(L)'
;MKKLTAGILCGLAITLGGATSYGILEAKKETPSRSGALALPGYDEVDKLVEESNTIITGVVPSEYKEVEVPFDKEDPTLFEVDRIYHVEVTKSFKGSDETQYKKGDILELVIQEGIRQRKDGEIGEIIPFDEELYSFDNKEYMLFLNKGYHGGHKEDIFVLQNTNHIYLKEGTKLKNQVSDKLIEISEEVVESKLKDQ
;
A
#
# COMPACT_ATOMS: atom_id res chain seq x y z
N MET A 1 56.08 -8.91 -19.53
CA MET A 1 54.77 -8.51 -20.09
C MET A 1 53.72 -9.55 -19.70
N LYS A 2 52.78 -9.20 -18.82
CA LYS A 2 51.31 -9.43 -18.90
C LYS A 2 50.68 -9.04 -17.55
N LYS A 3 49.59 -8.28 -17.66
CA LYS A 3 48.79 -7.64 -16.59
C LYS A 3 47.57 -8.51 -16.24
N LEU A 4 46.79 -8.04 -15.25
CA LEU A 4 45.35 -8.28 -14.99
C LEU A 4 45.04 -9.56 -14.17
N THR A 5 44.10 -9.64 -13.21
CA THR A 5 43.06 -8.75 -12.62
C THR A 5 42.52 -9.49 -11.37
N ALA A 6 42.28 -8.81 -10.25
CA ALA A 6 40.95 -8.44 -9.69
C ALA A 6 39.90 -9.58 -9.62
N GLY A 7 39.32 -9.81 -8.42
CA GLY A 7 38.14 -10.65 -8.28
C GLY A 7 37.70 -10.95 -6.85
N ILE A 8 37.05 -9.98 -6.19
CA ILE A 8 35.85 -10.12 -5.34
C ILE A 8 35.91 -11.21 -4.24
N LEU A 9 36.17 -10.79 -2.99
CA LEU A 9 35.88 -11.61 -1.81
C LEU A 9 34.44 -11.37 -1.35
N CYS A 10 33.68 -12.46 -1.31
CA CYS A 10 32.29 -12.57 -0.89
C CYS A 10 32.04 -12.03 0.52
N GLY A 11 31.13 -11.07 0.66
CA GLY A 11 30.45 -10.77 1.92
C GLY A 11 29.03 -11.32 1.87
N LEU A 12 28.84 -12.57 2.29
CA LEU A 12 27.51 -13.14 2.52
C LEU A 12 27.03 -12.67 3.90
N ALA A 13 26.24 -11.60 3.93
CA ALA A 13 25.49 -11.21 5.12
C ALA A 13 24.19 -12.03 5.14
N ILE A 14 24.15 -13.02 6.01
CA ILE A 14 22.95 -13.81 6.33
C ILE A 14 22.11 -12.96 7.27
N THR A 15 21.04 -12.34 6.77
CA THR A 15 19.97 -11.79 7.60
C THR A 15 18.86 -12.83 7.71
N LEU A 16 18.75 -13.41 8.90
CA LEU A 16 17.65 -14.23 9.36
C LEU A 16 16.37 -13.38 9.35
N GLY A 17 15.61 -13.43 8.26
CA GLY A 17 14.26 -12.86 8.19
C GLY A 17 13.29 -13.81 8.86
N GLY A 18 12.89 -13.49 10.10
CA GLY A 18 11.72 -14.09 10.73
C GLY A 18 10.49 -13.76 9.89
N ALA A 19 9.84 -14.79 9.35
CA ALA A 19 8.59 -14.64 8.64
C ALA A 19 7.48 -14.26 9.63
N THR A 20 7.12 -12.99 9.70
CA THR A 20 5.82 -12.56 10.24
C THR A 20 4.82 -12.63 9.09
N SER A 21 4.21 -13.80 8.95
CA SER A 21 3.02 -13.97 8.13
C SER A 21 1.87 -13.19 8.78
N TYR A 22 1.57 -12.00 8.26
CA TYR A 22 0.31 -11.32 8.57
C TYR A 22 -0.82 -12.00 7.79
N GLY A 23 -1.42 -13.01 8.41
CA GLY A 23 -2.75 -13.48 8.06
C GLY A 23 -3.78 -12.66 8.83
N ILE A 24 -4.61 -11.89 8.13
CA ILE A 24 -5.81 -11.29 8.73
C ILE A 24 -7.00 -12.15 8.28
N LEU A 25 -7.36 -13.10 9.13
CA LEU A 25 -8.65 -13.79 9.11
C LEU A 25 -9.04 -14.05 10.56
N GLU A 26 -9.80 -13.16 11.16
CA GLU A 26 -10.71 -13.51 12.27
C GLU A 26 -11.87 -12.52 12.37
N ALA A 27 -13.08 -13.05 12.16
CA ALA A 27 -14.34 -12.34 12.06
C ALA A 27 -15.07 -12.20 13.43
N LYS A 28 -15.81 -11.10 13.61
CA LYS A 28 -17.09 -10.91 14.35
C LYS A 28 -17.37 -9.40 14.47
N LYS A 29 -18.55 -8.80 14.20
CA LYS A 29 -19.97 -9.21 14.25
C LYS A 29 -20.82 -8.26 13.36
N GLU A 30 -21.79 -8.85 12.63
CA GLU A 30 -23.13 -8.37 12.16
C GLU A 30 -23.37 -6.86 11.95
N THR A 31 -23.68 -6.32 10.75
CA THR A 31 -24.95 -6.38 9.95
C THR A 31 -24.80 -5.37 8.76
N PRO A 32 -25.73 -5.22 7.79
CA PRO A 32 -26.19 -6.10 6.70
C PRO A 32 -25.55 -5.79 5.31
N SER A 33 -25.37 -6.85 4.52
CA SER A 33 -25.34 -6.93 3.05
C SER A 33 -25.18 -5.65 2.20
N ARG A 34 -23.93 -5.30 1.89
CA ARG A 34 -23.44 -4.88 0.56
C ARG A 34 -22.03 -5.47 0.41
N SER A 35 -21.66 -5.93 -0.78
CA SER A 35 -20.34 -6.51 -1.04
C SER A 35 -19.25 -5.52 -0.60
N GLY A 36 -18.50 -5.87 0.44
CA GLY A 36 -17.62 -4.96 1.18
C GLY A 36 -16.94 -5.68 2.35
N ALA A 37 -16.65 -6.97 2.16
CA ALA A 37 -16.39 -7.88 3.27
C ALA A 37 -15.06 -7.65 4.03
N LEU A 38 -14.21 -6.68 3.65
CA LEU A 38 -13.00 -6.31 4.40
C LEU A 38 -12.63 -4.82 4.34
N ALA A 39 -13.53 -3.90 3.95
CA ALA A 39 -13.24 -2.48 4.12
C ALA A 39 -13.33 -2.16 5.63
N LEU A 40 -12.18 -2.11 6.32
CA LEU A 40 -12.12 -1.67 7.71
C LEU A 40 -12.81 -0.29 7.77
N PRO A 41 -13.76 -0.08 8.70
CA PRO A 41 -14.33 1.25 8.89
C PRO A 41 -13.15 2.21 9.09
N GLY A 42 -13.14 3.32 8.35
CA GLY A 42 -12.13 4.36 8.52
C GLY A 42 -11.99 4.69 10.00
N TYR A 43 -10.77 4.94 10.46
CA TYR A 43 -10.54 5.41 11.81
C TYR A 43 -11.12 6.81 11.99
N ASP A 44 -11.94 6.95 13.02
CA ASP A 44 -12.48 8.23 13.46
C ASP A 44 -11.45 9.06 14.24
N GLU A 45 -10.25 8.51 14.49
CA GLU A 45 -9.18 9.15 15.27
C GLU A 45 -7.83 9.09 14.52
N VAL A 46 -7.18 10.25 14.37
CA VAL A 46 -5.88 10.37 13.68
C VAL A 46 -4.80 9.52 14.38
N ASP A 47 -4.85 9.44 15.70
CA ASP A 47 -3.83 8.76 16.52
C ASP A 47 -3.73 7.29 16.13
N LYS A 48 -4.88 6.64 15.99
CA LYS A 48 -4.97 5.24 15.58
C LYS A 48 -4.51 5.03 14.15
N LEU A 49 -4.87 5.93 13.23
CA LEU A 49 -4.39 5.90 11.84
C LEU A 49 -2.85 6.03 11.78
N VAL A 50 -2.26 6.91 12.58
CA VAL A 50 -0.81 7.13 12.65
C VAL A 50 -0.09 5.95 13.31
N GLU A 51 -0.68 5.37 14.35
CA GLU A 51 -0.14 4.19 15.06
C GLU A 51 -0.08 2.96 14.14
N GLU A 52 -1.19 2.66 13.46
CA GLU A 52 -1.38 1.47 12.62
C GLU A 52 -0.68 1.56 11.25
N SER A 53 -0.24 2.75 10.85
CA SER A 53 0.54 2.96 9.63
C SER A 53 2.02 2.84 9.93
N ASN A 54 2.75 1.96 9.24
CA ASN A 54 4.21 1.88 9.40
C ASN A 54 4.96 2.92 8.56
N THR A 55 4.31 3.49 7.53
CA THR A 55 4.87 4.51 6.66
C THR A 55 3.83 5.61 6.41
N ILE A 56 4.23 6.88 6.53
CA ILE A 56 3.37 8.04 6.28
C ILE A 56 4.17 9.04 5.45
N ILE A 57 3.67 9.33 4.26
CA ILE A 57 4.32 10.23 3.31
C ILE A 57 3.30 11.20 2.71
N THR A 58 3.80 12.32 2.19
CA THR A 58 3.14 12.95 1.04
C THR A 58 3.91 12.62 -0.23
N GLY A 59 3.19 12.43 -1.33
CA GLY A 59 3.80 12.12 -2.61
C GLY A 59 2.87 12.45 -3.77
N VAL A 60 3.46 12.68 -4.94
CA VAL A 60 2.71 12.83 -6.18
C VAL A 60 2.36 11.44 -6.69
N VAL A 61 1.06 11.16 -6.82
CA VAL A 61 0.56 9.89 -7.35
C VAL A 61 0.09 10.12 -8.78
N PRO A 62 0.72 9.50 -9.80
CA PRO A 62 0.31 9.67 -11.19
C PRO A 62 -1.08 9.09 -11.43
N SER A 63 -1.75 9.55 -12.49
CA SER A 63 -3.02 8.96 -12.94
C SER A 63 -2.84 7.63 -13.66
N GLU A 64 -1.65 7.40 -14.19
CA GLU A 64 -1.29 6.17 -14.88
C GLU A 64 -0.79 5.12 -13.89
N TYR A 65 -1.19 3.87 -14.10
CA TYR A 65 -0.76 2.72 -13.34
C TYR A 65 -0.40 1.56 -14.26
N LYS A 66 0.37 0.61 -13.72
CA LYS A 66 0.62 -0.67 -14.35
C LYS A 66 -0.31 -1.72 -13.74
N GLU A 67 -1.06 -2.44 -14.57
CA GLU A 67 -1.81 -3.62 -14.12
C GLU A 67 -0.88 -4.84 -14.08
N VAL A 68 -0.93 -5.62 -13.00
CA VAL A 68 -0.16 -6.85 -12.82
C VAL A 68 -1.10 -7.97 -12.36
N GLU A 69 -0.99 -9.12 -13.01
CA GLU A 69 -1.64 -10.36 -12.55
C GLU A 69 -0.65 -11.15 -11.69
N VAL A 70 -1.04 -11.45 -10.46
CA VAL A 70 -0.25 -12.26 -9.51
C VAL A 70 -1.00 -13.53 -9.16
N PRO A 71 -0.34 -14.70 -9.13
CA PRO A 71 -1.01 -15.96 -8.75
C PRO A 71 -1.60 -15.84 -7.34
N PHE A 72 -2.92 -16.09 -7.22
CA PHE A 72 -3.62 -16.00 -5.94
C PHE A 72 -3.51 -17.32 -5.17
N ASP A 73 -3.74 -18.43 -5.88
CA ASP A 73 -3.61 -19.78 -5.33
C ASP A 73 -2.47 -20.53 -6.05
N LYS A 74 -1.59 -21.15 -5.28
CA LYS A 74 -0.49 -21.96 -5.83
C LYS A 74 -0.99 -23.31 -6.35
N GLU A 75 -2.14 -23.78 -5.85
CA GLU A 75 -2.73 -25.05 -6.25
C GLU A 75 -3.68 -24.90 -7.44
N ASP A 76 -4.23 -23.69 -7.67
CA ASP A 76 -5.07 -23.37 -8.82
C ASP A 76 -4.47 -22.23 -9.68
N PRO A 77 -3.79 -22.56 -10.80
CA PRO A 77 -3.17 -21.57 -11.68
C PRO A 77 -4.19 -20.74 -12.48
N THR A 78 -5.48 -21.08 -12.39
CA THR A 78 -6.53 -20.28 -13.03
C THR A 78 -6.89 -19.05 -12.21
N LEU A 79 -6.57 -19.04 -10.91
CA LEU A 79 -6.86 -17.94 -9.99
C LEU A 79 -5.71 -16.96 -9.91
N PHE A 80 -6.00 -15.69 -10.15
CA PHE A 80 -5.03 -14.62 -10.04
C PHE A 80 -5.67 -13.37 -9.44
N GLU A 81 -4.86 -12.65 -8.67
CA GLU A 81 -5.16 -11.32 -8.16
C GLU A 81 -4.70 -10.30 -9.19
N VAL A 82 -5.49 -9.23 -9.34
CA VAL A 82 -5.20 -8.12 -10.23
C VAL A 82 -4.85 -6.91 -9.39
N ASP A 83 -3.66 -6.38 -9.63
CA ASP A 83 -3.09 -5.26 -8.89
C ASP A 83 -2.81 -4.08 -9.79
N ARG A 84 -3.09 -2.88 -9.29
CA ARG A 84 -2.67 -1.61 -9.89
C ARG A 84 -1.45 -1.08 -9.15
N ILE A 85 -0.35 -0.93 -9.86
CA ILE A 85 0.90 -0.38 -9.32
C ILE A 85 1.05 1.06 -9.76
N TYR A 86 1.09 1.97 -8.78
CA TYR A 86 1.38 3.38 -8.96
C TYR A 86 2.80 3.70 -8.47
N HIS A 87 3.55 4.44 -9.28
CA HIS A 87 4.87 4.94 -8.88
C HIS A 87 4.72 6.30 -8.21
N VAL A 88 4.72 6.32 -6.89
CA VAL A 88 4.54 7.52 -6.08
C VAL A 88 5.88 8.22 -5.90
N GLU A 89 5.99 9.47 -6.35
CA GLU A 89 7.16 10.31 -6.08
C GLU A 89 7.01 10.99 -4.71
N VAL A 90 7.87 10.63 -3.76
CA VAL A 90 7.84 11.15 -2.40
C VAL A 90 8.15 12.65 -2.41
N THR A 91 7.29 13.46 -1.81
CA THR A 91 7.55 14.88 -1.58
C THR A 91 8.04 15.15 -0.16
N LYS A 92 7.51 14.41 0.83
CA LYS A 92 7.87 14.49 2.25
C LYS A 92 7.60 13.16 2.94
N SER A 93 8.48 12.77 3.86
CA SER A 93 8.31 11.62 4.75
C SER A 93 8.04 12.09 6.17
N PHE A 94 7.03 11.51 6.82
CA PHE A 94 6.65 11.77 8.21
C PHE A 94 7.03 10.58 9.09
N LYS A 95 6.72 9.38 8.62
CA LYS A 95 7.03 8.09 9.26
C LYS A 95 7.52 7.12 8.20
N GLY A 96 8.47 6.26 8.53
CA GLY A 96 8.98 5.25 7.61
C GLY A 96 9.15 3.89 8.28
N SER A 97 9.09 2.84 7.47
CA SER A 97 9.21 1.44 7.89
C SER A 97 10.65 1.07 8.24
N ASP A 98 10.85 0.28 9.30
CA ASP A 98 12.14 -0.39 9.61
C ASP A 98 13.35 0.55 9.57
N GLU A 99 13.27 1.68 10.31
CA GLU A 99 14.29 2.75 10.37
C GLU A 99 14.57 3.49 9.04
N THR A 100 13.89 3.12 7.95
CA THR A 100 14.06 3.73 6.64
C THR A 100 13.24 5.00 6.55
N GLN A 101 13.91 6.15 6.45
CA GLN A 101 13.27 7.43 6.13
C GLN A 101 13.39 7.71 4.63
N TYR A 102 12.25 8.00 4.00
CA TYR A 102 12.18 8.31 2.57
C TYR A 102 12.54 9.78 2.32
N LYS A 103 13.28 10.02 1.25
CA LYS A 103 13.71 11.35 0.82
C LYS A 103 12.81 11.86 -0.27
N LYS A 104 12.77 13.19 -0.41
CA LYS A 104 12.11 13.83 -1.54
C LYS A 104 12.72 13.32 -2.86
N GLY A 105 11.86 12.91 -3.78
CA GLY A 105 12.22 12.35 -5.09
C GLY A 105 12.42 10.83 -5.09
N ASP A 106 12.36 10.16 -3.93
CA ASP A 106 12.31 8.70 -3.89
C ASP A 106 11.01 8.21 -4.56
N ILE A 107 11.07 7.06 -5.23
CA ILE A 107 9.91 6.44 -5.88
C ILE A 107 9.49 5.22 -5.06
N LEU A 108 8.21 5.17 -4.67
CA LEU A 108 7.59 4.02 -4.01
C LEU A 108 6.58 3.37 -4.93
N GLU A 109 6.50 2.04 -4.89
CA GLU A 109 5.44 1.28 -5.56
C GLU A 109 4.25 1.11 -4.62
N LEU A 110 3.20 1.90 -4.87
CA LEU A 110 1.91 1.76 -4.20
C LEU A 110 1.06 0.74 -4.97
N VAL A 111 0.67 -0.32 -4.28
CA VAL A 111 -0.18 -1.38 -4.80
C VAL A 111 -1.61 -1.16 -4.31
N ILE A 112 -2.55 -1.09 -5.26
CA ILE A 112 -4.00 -1.09 -5.01
C ILE A 112 -4.56 -2.38 -5.60
N GLN A 113 -5.10 -3.23 -4.73
CA GLN A 113 -5.71 -4.50 -5.12
C GLN A 113 -7.07 -4.23 -5.76
N GLU A 114 -7.29 -4.75 -6.97
CA GLU A 114 -8.55 -4.60 -7.69
C GLU A 114 -9.52 -5.77 -7.39
N GLY A 115 -9.02 -7.00 -7.39
CA GLY A 115 -9.87 -8.17 -7.21
C GLY A 115 -9.16 -9.48 -7.53
N ILE A 116 -9.88 -10.57 -7.29
CA ILE A 116 -9.49 -11.91 -7.73
C ILE A 116 -10.31 -12.28 -8.97
N ARG A 117 -9.60 -12.64 -10.04
CA ARG A 117 -10.16 -13.10 -11.30
C ARG A 117 -9.77 -14.56 -11.56
N GLN A 118 -10.55 -15.23 -12.41
CA GLN A 118 -10.30 -16.59 -12.85
C GLN A 118 -10.27 -16.70 -14.36
N ARG A 119 -9.25 -17.39 -14.87
CA ARG A 119 -9.13 -17.73 -16.29
C ARG A 119 -9.57 -19.16 -16.55
N LYS A 120 -10.72 -19.33 -17.20
CA LYS A 120 -11.25 -20.64 -17.59
C LYS A 120 -11.54 -20.68 -19.08
N ASP A 121 -11.01 -21.69 -19.75
CA ASP A 121 -11.20 -21.90 -21.20
C ASP A 121 -10.83 -20.68 -22.08
N GLY A 122 -9.89 -19.85 -21.61
CA GLY A 122 -9.45 -18.62 -22.27
C GLY A 122 -10.29 -17.39 -21.96
N GLU A 123 -11.40 -17.54 -21.24
CA GLU A 123 -12.22 -16.44 -20.75
C GLU A 123 -11.78 -16.01 -19.34
N ILE A 124 -11.85 -14.71 -19.06
CA ILE A 124 -11.54 -14.14 -17.74
C ILE A 124 -12.86 -13.77 -17.08
N GLY A 125 -13.19 -14.45 -15.99
CA GLY A 125 -14.29 -14.12 -15.10
C GLY A 125 -13.78 -13.44 -13.84
N GLU A 126 -14.58 -12.53 -13.30
CA GLU A 126 -14.35 -11.97 -11.97
C GLU A 126 -14.97 -12.88 -10.91
N ILE A 127 -14.23 -13.16 -9.82
CA ILE A 127 -14.75 -13.94 -8.70
C ILE A 127 -15.07 -13.03 -7.53
N ILE A 128 -14.10 -12.21 -7.11
CA ILE A 128 -14.20 -11.36 -5.94
C ILE A 128 -13.72 -9.95 -6.32
N PRO A 129 -14.63 -8.98 -6.52
CA PRO A 129 -14.24 -7.57 -6.50
C PRO A 129 -13.81 -7.20 -5.07
N PHE A 130 -12.68 -6.53 -4.91
CA PHE A 130 -12.29 -5.98 -3.61
C PHE A 130 -12.88 -4.59 -3.37
N ASP A 131 -13.11 -3.80 -4.42
CA ASP A 131 -13.82 -2.52 -4.36
C ASP A 131 -14.60 -2.25 -5.66
N GLU A 132 -15.90 -1.95 -5.57
CA GLU A 132 -16.73 -1.66 -6.75
C GLU A 132 -16.42 -0.28 -7.36
N GLU A 133 -15.84 0.64 -6.58
CA GLU A 133 -15.33 1.94 -7.03
C GLU A 133 -13.86 2.09 -6.63
N LEU A 134 -12.96 1.46 -7.40
CA LEU A 134 -11.53 1.66 -7.20
C LEU A 134 -11.17 3.13 -7.39
N TYR A 135 -10.67 3.73 -6.31
CA TYR A 135 -10.22 5.11 -6.31
C TYR A 135 -9.12 5.33 -7.37
N SER A 136 -9.33 6.29 -8.27
CA SER A 136 -8.35 6.71 -9.26
C SER A 136 -7.62 7.98 -8.80
N PHE A 137 -6.31 8.03 -9.04
CA PHE A 137 -5.50 9.20 -8.75
C PHE A 137 -5.46 10.16 -9.95
N ASP A 138 -5.32 11.47 -9.68
CA ASP A 138 -5.42 12.52 -10.71
C ASP A 138 -4.08 13.22 -11.01
N ASN A 139 -2.94 12.55 -10.82
CA ASN A 139 -1.62 13.17 -10.93
C ASN A 139 -1.45 14.39 -9.99
N LYS A 140 -1.79 14.20 -8.71
CA LYS A 140 -1.74 15.24 -7.66
C LYS A 140 -0.94 14.75 -6.46
N GLU A 141 -0.68 15.66 -5.53
CA GLU A 141 -0.03 15.33 -4.26
C GLU A 141 -1.05 14.81 -3.24
N TYR A 142 -0.77 13.67 -2.64
CA TYR A 142 -1.61 13.03 -1.64
C TYR A 142 -0.81 12.76 -0.37
N MET A 143 -1.45 12.87 0.80
CA MET A 143 -0.96 12.25 2.02
C MET A 143 -1.47 10.81 2.08
N LEU A 144 -0.52 9.87 2.20
CA LEU A 144 -0.77 8.45 2.17
C LEU A 144 -0.33 7.82 3.49
N PHE A 145 -1.22 7.01 4.03
CA PHE A 145 -1.02 6.18 5.22
C PHE A 145 -0.83 4.75 4.74
N LEU A 146 0.40 4.25 4.86
CA LEU A 146 0.87 3.07 4.15
C LEU A 146 1.38 2.02 5.12
N ASN A 147 1.21 0.76 4.71
CA ASN A 147 1.90 -0.37 5.31
C ASN A 147 2.82 -1.01 4.27
N LYS A 148 4.10 -1.06 4.62
CA LYS A 148 5.09 -1.88 3.93
C LYS A 148 5.02 -3.31 4.43
N GLY A 149 4.98 -4.28 3.53
CA GLY A 149 5.05 -5.70 3.89
C GLY A 149 5.39 -6.59 2.70
N TYR A 150 5.94 -7.77 2.98
CA TYR A 150 6.27 -8.74 1.94
C TYR A 150 5.02 -9.32 1.29
N HIS A 151 4.89 -9.20 -0.02
CA HIS A 151 3.81 -9.81 -0.78
C HIS A 151 4.28 -11.07 -1.52
N GLY A 152 3.70 -12.22 -1.18
CA GLY A 152 4.12 -13.50 -1.76
C GLY A 152 3.94 -13.59 -3.28
N GLY A 153 2.96 -12.87 -3.84
CA GLY A 153 2.72 -12.78 -5.29
C GLY A 153 3.80 -11.98 -6.01
N HIS A 154 4.18 -10.81 -5.48
CA HIS A 154 5.21 -9.93 -6.07
C HIS A 154 6.63 -10.38 -5.74
N LYS A 155 6.80 -11.18 -4.69
CA LYS A 155 8.07 -11.67 -4.16
C LYS A 155 9.02 -10.58 -3.65
N GLU A 156 8.46 -9.44 -3.28
CA GLU A 156 9.15 -8.29 -2.73
C GLU A 156 8.28 -7.58 -1.69
N ASP A 157 8.87 -6.61 -0.99
CA ASP A 157 8.10 -5.73 -0.12
C ASP A 157 7.35 -4.71 -0.97
N ILE A 158 6.04 -4.57 -0.73
CA ILE A 158 5.19 -3.59 -1.40
C ILE A 158 4.63 -2.60 -0.38
N PHE A 159 4.19 -1.44 -0.85
CA PHE A 159 3.37 -0.53 -0.06
C PHE A 159 1.91 -0.68 -0.44
N VAL A 160 1.07 -0.90 0.56
CA VAL A 160 -0.39 -0.88 0.41
C VAL A 160 -0.97 0.24 1.27
N LEU A 161 -2.13 0.75 0.88
CA LEU A 161 -2.89 1.64 1.74
C LEU A 161 -3.24 0.90 3.03
N GLN A 162 -2.97 1.54 4.16
CA GLN A 162 -3.39 1.02 5.46
C GLN A 162 -4.92 0.89 5.51
N ASN A 163 -5.64 1.85 4.91
CA ASN A 163 -7.09 1.84 4.74
C ASN A 163 -7.46 2.69 3.51
N THR A 164 -8.26 2.14 2.60
CA THR A 164 -8.70 2.83 1.37
C THR A 164 -9.56 4.06 1.64
N ASN A 165 -10.16 4.17 2.84
CA ASN A 165 -10.93 5.34 3.24
C ASN A 165 -10.07 6.54 3.68
N HIS A 166 -8.75 6.37 3.81
CA HIS A 166 -7.81 7.39 4.31
C HIS A 166 -6.84 7.87 3.24
N ILE A 167 -7.40 8.32 2.10
CA ILE A 167 -6.66 8.97 1.03
C ILE A 167 -6.96 10.46 1.06
N TYR A 168 -5.94 11.28 1.30
CA TYR A 168 -6.11 12.72 1.47
C TYR A 168 -5.38 13.49 0.39
N LEU A 169 -6.13 14.21 -0.45
CA LEU A 169 -5.56 15.13 -1.42
C LEU A 169 -4.98 16.35 -0.69
N LYS A 170 -3.76 16.74 -1.05
CA LYS A 170 -3.13 17.93 -0.52
C LYS A 170 -3.44 19.15 -1.39
N GLU A 171 -4.13 20.11 -0.79
CA GLU A 171 -4.49 21.39 -1.41
C GLU A 171 -3.83 22.54 -0.62
N GLY A 172 -2.57 22.83 -0.96
CA GLY A 172 -1.75 23.78 -0.21
C GLY A 172 -1.40 23.23 1.17
N THR A 173 -1.92 23.86 2.23
CA THR A 173 -1.73 23.41 3.63
C THR A 173 -2.88 22.55 4.14
N LYS A 174 -3.92 22.33 3.33
CA LYS A 174 -5.09 21.54 3.73
C LYS A 174 -5.02 20.13 3.15
N LEU A 175 -5.56 19.17 3.87
CA LEU A 175 -5.76 17.81 3.40
C LEU A 175 -7.26 17.53 3.31
N LYS A 176 -7.72 17.18 2.11
CA LYS A 176 -9.12 16.85 1.84
C LYS A 176 -9.25 15.35 1.58
N ASN A 177 -10.00 14.65 2.43
CA ASN A 177 -10.32 13.24 2.21
C ASN A 177 -11.08 13.10 0.88
N GLN A 178 -10.68 12.14 0.05
CA GLN A 178 -11.23 11.95 -1.29
C GLN A 178 -12.27 10.83 -1.37
N VAL A 179 -12.41 10.04 -0.31
CA VAL A 179 -13.21 8.81 -0.30
C VAL A 179 -14.44 8.95 0.59
N SER A 180 -14.38 9.75 1.66
CA SER A 180 -15.50 9.96 2.56
C SER A 180 -15.55 11.38 3.11
N ASP A 181 -16.70 12.03 2.94
CA ASP A 181 -17.03 13.33 3.55
C ASP A 181 -17.28 13.24 5.07
N LYS A 182 -17.35 12.03 5.63
CA LYS A 182 -17.67 11.78 7.05
C LYS A 182 -16.44 11.57 7.93
N LEU A 183 -15.27 11.42 7.32
CA LEU A 183 -14.04 11.18 8.07
C LEU A 183 -13.41 12.50 8.53
N ILE A 184 -12.60 12.37 9.56
CA ILE A 184 -11.90 13.48 10.21
C ILE A 184 -11.08 14.30 9.21
N GLU A 185 -11.10 15.63 9.38
CA GLU A 185 -10.14 16.50 8.72
C GLU A 185 -8.75 16.28 9.34
N ILE A 186 -7.74 16.14 8.48
CA ILE A 186 -6.34 15.97 8.88
C ILE A 186 -5.53 17.16 8.36
N SER A 187 -4.39 17.44 9.00
CA SER A 187 -3.37 18.36 8.49
C SER A 187 -1.98 17.75 8.72
N GLU A 188 -0.97 18.24 8.00
CA GLU A 188 0.41 17.81 8.22
C GLU A 188 0.88 18.08 9.64
N GLU A 189 0.50 19.24 10.21
CA GLU A 189 0.88 19.64 11.57
C GLU A 189 0.28 18.71 12.62
N VAL A 190 -0.95 18.25 12.43
CA VAL A 190 -1.59 17.28 13.34
C VAL A 190 -0.83 15.96 13.29
N VAL A 191 -0.52 15.43 12.11
CA VAL A 191 0.24 14.18 11.97
C VAL A 191 1.62 14.29 12.61
N GLU A 192 2.34 15.39 12.37
CA GLU A 192 3.64 15.66 12.99
C GLU A 192 3.56 15.76 14.51
N SER A 193 2.49 16.35 15.06
CA SER A 193 2.29 16.40 16.50
C SER A 193 2.13 15.00 17.07
N LYS A 194 1.32 14.14 16.43
CA LYS A 194 1.06 12.78 16.93
C LYS A 194 2.29 11.88 16.88
N LEU A 195 3.16 12.08 15.91
CA LEU A 195 4.43 11.35 15.84
C LEU A 195 5.43 11.77 16.93
N LYS A 196 5.32 12.97 17.51
CA LYS A 196 6.20 13.44 18.60
C LYS A 196 5.76 12.91 19.98
N ASP A 197 4.50 12.51 20.08
CA ASP A 197 3.91 12.00 21.32
C ASP A 197 4.12 10.48 21.50
N GLN A 198 4.72 9.80 20.51
CA GLN A 198 5.10 8.37 20.52
C GLN A 198 6.55 8.17 20.96
#